data_AF-A0A7Z9M430-F1
#
_entry.id   AF-A0A7Z9M430-F1
#
_cell.length_a   1.000
_cell.length_b   1.000
_cell.length_c   1.000
_cell.angle_alpha   90.00
_cell.angle_beta   90.00
_cell.angle_gamma   90.00
#
_symmetry.space_group_name_H-M   'P 1'
#
loop_
_entity.id
_entity.type
_entity.pdbx_description
1 polymer ?
#
loop_
_entity_poly.entity_id
_entity_poly.type
_entity_poly.pdbx_seq_one_letter_code
_entity_poly.pdbx_strand_id
1 'polypeptide(L)'
;MGDSMGRSIHHPVGLIHNSPSSTFNGYTLFSTNGGNHATMIDNLGRVVHRWNYDGGIVYAYLLPNGNLLARTKPPGDVEIVKDLGGSSASLIEMDWDSEIVWEYKDPMLHHDYARLPNGNTSALLFKELDEEISQQVKGGHPKEDDPKRILGDVIREITEDGETVNEWEIYKELDFEEDVICPLEHRREWTHANCLNLMPNGDFLISFRNISTVGIISRETGEFLWKWGPGNVFHQHHPTVWKMGTY
;
A
#
# COMPACT_ATOMS: atom_id res chain seq x y z
N MET A 1 -26.31 2.94 28.88
CA MET A 1 -25.88 4.26 28.37
C MET A 1 -24.70 4.68 29.22
N GLY A 2 -23.48 4.89 28.76
CA GLY A 2 -22.83 4.77 27.45
C GLY A 2 -21.32 4.94 27.69
N ASP A 3 -20.55 4.26 26.86
CA ASP A 3 -19.15 4.50 26.49
C ASP A 3 -18.06 4.66 27.56
N SER A 4 -17.26 3.60 27.72
CA SER A 4 -15.84 3.74 28.08
C SER A 4 -14.95 3.18 26.97
N MET A 5 -14.70 3.99 25.95
CA MET A 5 -13.55 3.80 25.06
C MET A 5 -12.29 4.16 25.84
N GLY A 6 -11.24 3.33 25.73
CA GLY A 6 -10.04 3.37 26.57
C GLY A 6 -9.27 4.68 26.47
N ARG A 7 -9.48 5.58 27.44
CA ARG A 7 -8.74 6.83 27.58
C ARG A 7 -8.08 6.89 28.96
N SER A 8 -6.78 7.18 29.02
CA SER A 8 -6.09 7.44 30.28
C SER A 8 -6.64 8.72 30.93
N ILE A 9 -7.04 8.64 32.19
CA ILE A 9 -7.55 9.78 32.98
C ILE A 9 -6.44 10.71 33.50
N HIS A 10 -5.17 10.32 33.38
CA HIS A 10 -4.03 11.07 33.91
C HIS A 10 -3.20 11.80 32.85
N HIS A 11 -3.14 11.27 31.62
CA HIS A 11 -2.44 11.90 30.49
C HIS A 11 -3.23 11.65 29.20
N PRO A 12 -3.93 12.66 28.65
CA PRO A 12 -4.83 12.47 27.52
C PRO A 12 -4.12 12.17 26.19
N VAL A 13 -2.81 12.44 26.09
CA VAL A 13 -1.95 12.21 24.91
C VAL A 13 -0.49 11.97 25.33
N GLY A 14 0.32 11.36 24.46
CA GLY A 14 1.75 11.16 24.65
C GLY A 14 2.15 9.77 25.16
N LEU A 15 3.45 9.55 25.36
CA LEU A 15 3.98 8.29 25.89
C LEU A 15 3.57 8.11 27.35
N ILE A 16 2.88 7.02 27.65
CA ILE A 16 2.38 6.71 29.01
C ILE A 16 3.33 5.76 29.74
N HIS A 17 4.06 4.91 29.02
CA HIS A 17 4.97 3.92 29.61
C HIS A 17 6.05 3.49 28.60
N ASN A 18 7.29 3.31 29.07
CA ASN A 18 8.37 2.66 28.33
C ASN A 18 9.15 1.76 29.29
N SER A 19 9.40 0.51 28.89
CA SER A 19 10.22 -0.47 29.60
C SER A 19 11.44 -0.80 28.73
N PRO A 20 12.60 -0.17 28.96
CA PRO A 20 13.78 -0.34 28.10
C PRO A 20 14.27 -1.79 27.94
N SER A 21 14.02 -2.66 28.94
CA SER A 21 14.37 -4.08 28.87
C SER A 21 13.46 -4.90 27.96
N SER A 22 12.32 -4.33 27.56
CA SER A 22 11.27 -5.01 26.79
C SER A 22 10.89 -4.25 25.52
N THR A 23 11.57 -3.15 25.22
CA THR A 23 11.39 -2.37 23.99
C THR A 23 12.61 -2.50 23.10
N PHE A 24 12.38 -2.62 21.80
CA PHE A 24 13.47 -2.52 20.83
C PHE A 24 14.06 -1.11 20.90
N ASN A 25 15.38 -0.99 21.05
CA ASN A 25 16.05 0.31 21.13
C ASN A 25 16.18 0.92 19.73
N GLY A 26 15.13 1.60 19.27
CA GLY A 26 15.07 2.21 17.94
C GLY A 26 14.13 3.41 17.87
N TYR A 27 13.75 3.76 16.65
CA TYR A 27 12.85 4.87 16.35
C TYR A 27 11.55 4.35 15.73
N THR A 28 10.47 5.12 15.93
CA THR A 28 9.18 4.89 15.27
C THR A 28 8.93 6.00 14.26
N LEU A 29 8.77 5.63 13.00
CA LEU A 29 8.36 6.51 11.91
C LEU A 29 6.86 6.37 11.68
N PHE A 30 6.15 7.49 11.53
CA PHE A 30 4.75 7.49 11.13
C PHE A 30 4.37 8.75 10.36
N SER A 31 3.35 8.64 9.52
CA SER A 31 2.70 9.73 8.80
C SER A 31 1.20 9.67 9.06
N THR A 32 0.53 10.81 9.22
CA THR A 32 -0.94 10.84 9.28
C THR A 32 -1.52 10.80 7.88
N ASN A 33 -2.60 10.04 7.68
CA ASN A 33 -3.29 10.05 6.39
C ASN A 33 -3.79 11.46 6.06
N GLY A 34 -3.51 11.94 4.85
CA GLY A 34 -3.80 13.33 4.42
C GLY A 34 -2.90 14.41 5.02
N GLY A 35 -1.89 14.04 5.82
CA GLY A 35 -0.93 14.98 6.41
C GLY A 35 0.16 15.46 5.44
N ASN A 36 0.90 16.49 5.86
CA ASN A 36 2.04 17.05 5.12
C ASN A 36 3.40 16.67 5.71
N HIS A 37 3.43 15.74 6.67
CA HIS A 37 4.66 15.40 7.37
C HIS A 37 4.75 13.92 7.75
N ALA A 38 5.97 13.40 7.73
CA ALA A 38 6.34 12.17 8.43
C ALA A 38 7.15 12.52 9.67
N THR A 39 6.77 11.95 10.81
CA THR A 39 7.44 12.18 12.10
C THR A 39 8.19 10.93 12.53
N MET A 40 9.44 11.10 12.92
CA MET A 40 10.21 10.08 13.62
C MET A 40 10.30 10.44 15.10
N ILE A 41 9.99 9.47 15.97
CA ILE A 41 10.10 9.61 17.43
C ILE A 41 11.04 8.55 18.02
N ASP A 42 11.62 8.85 19.16
CA ASP A 42 12.33 7.86 19.97
C ASP A 42 11.40 7.14 20.97
N ASN A 43 11.95 6.17 21.70
CA ASN A 43 11.24 5.42 22.75
C ASN A 43 10.79 6.26 23.96
N LEU A 44 11.18 7.54 24.04
CA LEU A 44 10.69 8.49 25.04
C LEU A 44 9.56 9.39 24.48
N GLY A 45 9.11 9.13 23.24
CA GLY A 45 8.07 9.90 22.57
C GLY A 45 8.54 11.28 22.12
N ARG A 46 9.85 11.55 22.11
CA ARG A 46 10.40 12.82 21.64
C ARG A 46 10.49 12.78 20.12
N VAL A 47 10.05 13.85 19.47
CA VAL A 47 10.28 14.04 18.04
C VAL A 47 11.78 14.21 17.82
N VAL A 48 12.36 13.29 17.04
CA VAL A 48 13.78 13.35 16.69
C VAL A 48 13.98 13.98 15.32
N HIS A 49 13.01 13.82 14.43
CA HIS A 49 13.03 14.41 13.11
C HIS A 49 11.61 14.51 12.52
N ARG A 50 11.42 15.44 11.58
CA ARG A 50 10.18 15.57 10.82
C ARG A 50 10.47 16.07 9.40
N TRP A 51 10.11 15.25 8.41
CA TRP A 51 10.05 15.64 7.01
C TRP A 51 8.76 16.39 6.72
N ASN A 52 8.80 17.35 5.80
CA ASN A 52 7.61 18.10 5.37
C ASN A 52 7.54 18.20 3.85
N TYR A 53 6.34 18.04 3.29
CA TYR A 53 6.07 18.25 1.88
C TYR A 53 4.62 18.71 1.67
N ASP A 54 4.44 19.79 0.90
CA ASP A 54 3.12 20.39 0.67
C ASP A 54 2.19 19.49 -0.16
N GLY A 55 2.76 18.68 -1.07
CA GLY A 55 2.04 17.62 -1.79
C GLY A 55 1.59 16.46 -0.89
N GLY A 56 1.92 16.50 0.40
CA GLY A 56 1.54 15.51 1.39
C GLY A 56 2.53 14.35 1.50
N ILE A 57 2.66 13.80 2.70
CA ILE A 57 3.47 12.59 2.95
C ILE A 57 2.52 11.54 3.51
N VAL A 58 2.25 10.53 2.71
CA VAL A 58 1.34 9.43 3.01
C VAL A 58 2.15 8.14 2.91
N TYR A 59 2.17 7.34 3.97
CA TYR A 59 2.80 6.01 4.00
C TYR A 59 4.28 6.04 3.56
N ALA A 60 5.17 6.19 4.54
CA ALA A 60 6.59 6.43 4.31
C ALA A 60 7.49 5.33 4.89
N TYR A 61 8.58 5.05 4.19
CA TYR A 61 9.65 4.15 4.61
C TYR A 61 10.98 4.91 4.69
N LEU A 62 11.75 4.61 5.73
CA LEU A 62 13.14 5.05 5.83
C LEU A 62 14.03 4.07 5.07
N LEU A 63 14.76 4.55 4.08
CA LEU A 63 15.68 3.77 3.28
C LEU A 63 17.04 3.61 4.00
N PRO A 64 17.86 2.59 3.65
CA PRO A 64 19.16 2.36 4.26
C PRO A 64 20.16 3.52 4.11
N ASN A 65 19.99 4.38 3.10
CA ASN A 65 20.80 5.58 2.89
C ASN A 65 20.39 6.75 3.82
N GLY A 66 19.31 6.60 4.60
CA GLY A 66 18.78 7.64 5.48
C GLY A 66 17.69 8.52 4.86
N ASN A 67 17.38 8.32 3.58
CA ASN A 67 16.33 9.06 2.88
C ASN A 67 14.94 8.50 3.20
N LEU A 68 13.92 9.33 3.06
CA LEU A 68 12.52 8.97 3.20
C LEU A 68 11.91 8.72 1.83
N LEU A 69 11.45 7.51 1.55
CA LEU A 69 10.60 7.20 0.40
C LEU A 69 9.14 7.24 0.85
N ALA A 70 8.27 7.93 0.11
CA ALA A 70 6.88 8.14 0.50
C ALA A 70 5.93 8.23 -0.70
N ARG A 71 4.65 7.90 -0.48
CA ARG A 71 3.57 8.34 -1.37
C ARG A 71 3.14 9.76 -1.03
N THR A 72 2.53 10.42 -1.99
CA THR A 72 1.90 11.74 -1.81
C THR A 72 0.39 11.63 -1.64
N LYS A 73 -0.28 12.77 -1.44
CA LYS A 73 -1.74 12.86 -1.54
C LYS A 73 -2.25 12.39 -2.91
N PRO A 74 -3.53 11.97 -2.99
CA PRO A 74 -4.15 11.57 -4.24
C PRO A 74 -4.16 12.70 -5.28
N PRO A 75 -4.22 12.36 -6.57
CA PRO A 75 -4.39 13.36 -7.63
C PRO A 75 -5.76 14.06 -7.49
N GLY A 76 -5.80 15.35 -7.81
CA GLY A 76 -7.02 16.17 -7.69
C GLY A 76 -7.90 16.19 -8.95
N ASP A 77 -7.38 15.73 -10.07
CA ASP A 77 -7.90 15.94 -11.42
C ASP A 77 -8.13 14.65 -12.22
N VAL A 78 -7.94 13.49 -11.59
CA VAL A 78 -8.11 12.17 -12.22
C VAL A 78 -9.34 11.46 -11.67
N GLU A 79 -10.46 11.59 -12.38
CA GLU A 79 -11.78 11.18 -11.89
C GLU A 79 -11.89 9.67 -11.62
N ILE A 80 -11.24 8.82 -12.41
CA ILE A 80 -11.37 7.36 -12.27
C ILE A 80 -10.84 6.84 -10.92
N VAL A 81 -9.80 7.46 -10.37
CA VAL A 81 -9.16 7.09 -9.09
C VAL A 81 -9.60 7.98 -7.91
N LYS A 82 -10.51 8.92 -8.16
CA LYS A 82 -11.00 9.87 -7.15
C LYS A 82 -11.78 9.14 -6.07
N ASP A 83 -11.57 9.55 -4.82
CA ASP A 83 -12.19 8.96 -3.62
C ASP A 83 -11.94 7.46 -3.45
N LEU A 84 -10.95 6.88 -4.16
CA LEU A 84 -10.50 5.52 -3.92
C LEU A 84 -9.44 5.48 -2.82
N GLY A 85 -9.52 4.43 -2.00
CA GLY A 85 -8.56 4.19 -0.94
C GLY A 85 -7.16 4.00 -1.52
N GLY A 86 -6.17 4.63 -0.89
CA GLY A 86 -4.78 4.43 -1.25
C GLY A 86 -4.29 5.19 -2.48
N SER A 87 -5.13 5.90 -3.24
CA SER A 87 -4.70 6.70 -4.40
C SER A 87 -3.61 7.72 -4.06
N SER A 88 -2.63 7.87 -4.95
CA SER A 88 -1.47 8.76 -4.79
C SER A 88 -1.08 9.38 -6.12
N ALA A 89 -0.66 10.65 -6.12
CA ALA A 89 -0.22 11.34 -7.33
C ALA A 89 1.24 11.02 -7.70
N SER A 90 2.09 10.78 -6.69
CA SER A 90 3.51 10.53 -6.87
C SER A 90 4.09 9.60 -5.79
N LEU A 91 5.25 9.03 -6.11
CA LEU A 91 6.26 8.60 -5.15
C LEU A 91 7.36 9.67 -5.07
N ILE A 92 7.84 9.96 -3.87
CA ILE A 92 8.94 10.90 -3.63
C ILE A 92 10.00 10.25 -2.73
N GLU A 93 11.26 10.46 -3.05
CA GLU A 93 12.38 10.24 -2.13
C GLU A 93 12.90 11.60 -1.66
N MET A 94 12.99 11.79 -0.35
CA MET A 94 13.52 13.01 0.26
C MET A 94 14.75 12.69 1.09
N ASP A 95 15.72 13.59 1.08
CA ASP A 95 16.84 13.53 2.01
C ASP A 95 16.45 13.96 3.43
N TRP A 96 17.43 14.03 4.33
CA TRP A 96 17.21 14.43 5.73
C TRP A 96 16.68 15.86 5.89
N ASP A 97 16.92 16.75 4.93
CA ASP A 97 16.51 18.16 5.01
C ASP A 97 15.15 18.40 4.35
N SER A 98 14.45 17.34 3.94
CA SER A 98 13.18 17.37 3.16
C SER A 98 13.34 17.85 1.72
N GLU A 99 14.55 17.83 1.17
CA GLU A 99 14.76 18.09 -0.25
C GLU A 99 14.41 16.84 -1.06
N ILE A 100 13.62 17.00 -2.12
CA ILE A 100 13.27 15.90 -3.02
C ILE A 100 14.50 15.57 -3.88
N VAL A 101 15.00 14.35 -3.70
CA VAL A 101 16.14 13.81 -4.46
C VAL A 101 15.71 12.88 -5.59
N TRP A 102 14.48 12.39 -5.56
CA TRP A 102 13.85 11.61 -6.64
C TRP A 102 12.32 11.74 -6.59
N GLU A 103 11.67 11.76 -7.75
CA GLU A 103 10.21 11.82 -7.85
C GLU A 103 9.73 11.01 -9.07
N TYR A 104 8.67 10.22 -8.86
CA TYR A 104 7.94 9.54 -9.92
C TYR A 104 6.47 9.93 -9.86
N LYS A 105 5.96 10.53 -10.94
CA LYS A 105 4.57 11.00 -11.06
C LYS A 105 3.76 10.04 -11.91
N ASP A 106 2.76 9.41 -11.31
CA ASP A 106 1.75 8.66 -12.02
C ASP A 106 0.47 8.67 -11.16
N PRO A 107 -0.64 9.26 -11.63
CA PRO A 107 -1.87 9.35 -10.84
C PRO A 107 -2.53 7.98 -10.57
N MET A 108 -2.05 6.91 -11.20
CA MET A 108 -2.54 5.55 -10.98
C MET A 108 -1.84 4.85 -9.80
N LEU A 109 -0.82 5.44 -9.20
CA LEU A 109 -0.16 4.90 -8.00
C LEU A 109 -1.15 4.70 -6.86
N HIS A 110 -1.04 3.56 -6.16
CA HIS A 110 -1.84 3.32 -4.97
C HIS A 110 -1.13 2.43 -3.94
N HIS A 111 -1.58 2.55 -2.68
CA HIS A 111 -1.23 1.73 -1.52
C HIS A 111 0.25 1.52 -1.18
N ASP A 112 1.00 0.77 -1.98
CA ASP A 112 2.27 0.20 -1.56
C ASP A 112 3.32 0.15 -2.67
N TYR A 113 4.57 0.13 -2.24
CA TYR A 113 5.76 0.21 -3.07
C TYR A 113 6.98 -0.29 -2.30
N ALA A 114 8.02 -0.73 -3.01
CA ALA A 114 9.25 -1.21 -2.42
C ALA A 114 10.46 -0.79 -3.26
N ARG A 115 11.47 -0.20 -2.61
CA ARG A 115 12.80 -0.03 -3.20
C ARG A 115 13.48 -1.39 -3.31
N LEU A 116 13.87 -1.76 -4.51
CA LEU A 116 14.54 -3.02 -4.83
C LEU A 116 16.05 -2.93 -4.57
N PRO A 117 16.75 -4.06 -4.34
CA PRO A 117 18.20 -4.06 -4.11
C PRO A 117 19.05 -3.50 -5.27
N ASN A 118 18.50 -3.45 -6.48
CA ASN A 118 19.17 -2.91 -7.68
C ASN A 118 18.98 -1.39 -7.85
N GLY A 119 18.28 -0.71 -6.93
CA GLY A 119 17.98 0.73 -7.01
C GLY A 119 16.61 1.06 -7.61
N ASN A 120 16.02 0.14 -8.38
CA ASN A 120 14.68 0.32 -8.95
C ASN A 120 13.60 0.34 -7.85
N THR A 121 12.42 0.84 -8.18
CA THR A 121 11.25 0.85 -7.29
C THR A 121 10.12 0.04 -7.91
N SER A 122 9.62 -0.97 -7.19
CA SER A 122 8.37 -1.65 -7.52
C SER A 122 7.20 -0.92 -6.86
N ALA A 123 6.11 -0.70 -7.59
CA ALA A 123 4.93 -0.02 -7.07
C ALA A 123 3.65 -0.69 -7.55
N LEU A 124 2.59 -0.61 -6.75
CA LEU A 124 1.24 -0.95 -7.16
C LEU A 124 0.61 0.23 -7.91
N LEU A 125 0.01 -0.07 -9.06
CA LEU A 125 -0.76 0.89 -9.84
C LEU A 125 -2.13 0.31 -10.20
N PHE A 126 -3.12 1.19 -10.22
CA PHE A 126 -4.41 0.91 -10.84
C PHE A 126 -4.26 0.77 -12.36
N LYS A 127 -5.09 -0.08 -12.95
CA LYS A 127 -5.26 -0.24 -14.39
C LYS A 127 -6.73 -0.25 -14.73
N GLU A 128 -7.18 0.69 -15.55
CA GLU A 128 -8.53 0.63 -16.10
C GLU A 128 -8.66 -0.60 -17.00
N LEU A 129 -9.61 -1.49 -16.66
CA LEU A 129 -9.89 -2.70 -17.41
C LEU A 129 -10.87 -2.39 -18.54
N ASP A 130 -10.75 -3.17 -19.62
CA ASP A 130 -11.73 -3.11 -20.69
C ASP A 130 -13.13 -3.49 -20.19
N GLU A 131 -14.16 -2.96 -20.86
CA GLU A 131 -15.56 -3.18 -20.47
C GLU A 131 -15.93 -4.67 -20.53
N GLU A 132 -15.40 -5.42 -21.51
CA GLU A 132 -15.63 -6.85 -21.64
C GLU A 132 -15.08 -7.66 -20.45
N ILE A 133 -13.92 -7.26 -19.92
CA ILE A 133 -13.33 -7.88 -18.72
C ILE A 133 -14.14 -7.46 -17.49
N SER A 134 -14.46 -6.17 -17.38
CA SER A 134 -15.19 -5.60 -16.25
C SER A 134 -16.58 -6.24 -16.05
N GLN A 135 -17.26 -6.59 -17.14
CA GLN A 135 -18.56 -7.25 -17.11
C GLN A 135 -18.50 -8.71 -16.61
N GLN A 136 -17.34 -9.37 -16.72
CA GLN A 136 -17.15 -10.75 -16.26
C GLN A 136 -16.89 -10.82 -14.75
N VAL A 137 -16.38 -9.75 -14.15
CA VAL A 137 -16.03 -9.70 -12.72
C VAL A 137 -17.26 -9.84 -11.82
N LYS A 138 -17.22 -10.77 -10.87
CA LYS A 138 -18.35 -11.13 -10.00
C LYS A 138 -18.25 -10.50 -8.61
N GLY A 139 -19.39 -10.50 -7.91
CA GLY A 139 -19.46 -10.08 -6.51
C GLY A 139 -19.58 -8.56 -6.32
N GLY A 140 -19.24 -8.10 -5.12
CA GLY A 140 -19.44 -6.71 -4.70
C GLY A 140 -20.91 -6.38 -4.46
N HIS A 141 -21.17 -5.17 -3.97
CA HIS A 141 -22.51 -4.62 -3.88
C HIS A 141 -22.79 -3.72 -5.11
N PRO A 142 -23.51 -4.22 -6.14
CA PRO A 142 -23.76 -3.43 -7.34
C PRO A 142 -24.69 -2.24 -7.04
N LYS A 143 -24.42 -1.11 -7.71
CA LYS A 143 -25.25 0.10 -7.72
C LYS A 143 -25.58 0.52 -9.14
N GLU A 144 -26.67 1.29 -9.30
CA GLU A 144 -27.11 1.77 -10.61
C GLU A 144 -26.08 2.69 -11.30
N ASP A 145 -25.26 3.38 -10.50
CA ASP A 145 -24.23 4.31 -10.95
C ASP A 145 -22.81 3.71 -10.97
N ASP A 146 -22.68 2.39 -10.83
CA ASP A 146 -21.38 1.72 -10.95
C ASP A 146 -20.75 1.96 -12.33
N PRO A 147 -19.42 2.15 -12.40
CA PRO A 147 -18.75 2.39 -13.66
C PRO A 147 -18.78 1.13 -14.53
N LYS A 148 -18.92 1.32 -15.85
CA LYS A 148 -18.85 0.22 -16.83
C LYS A 148 -17.47 -0.45 -16.89
N ARG A 149 -16.44 0.31 -16.53
CA ARG A 149 -15.05 -0.11 -16.48
C ARG A 149 -14.56 0.02 -15.06
N ILE A 150 -14.00 -1.07 -14.54
CA ILE A 150 -13.48 -1.12 -13.18
C ILE A 150 -11.96 -1.08 -13.23
N LEU A 151 -11.33 -0.82 -12.09
CA LEU A 151 -9.88 -0.88 -11.96
C LEU A 151 -9.41 -2.28 -11.55
N GLY A 152 -8.37 -2.78 -12.20
CA GLY A 152 -7.54 -3.88 -11.74
C GLY A 152 -6.21 -3.36 -11.20
N ASP A 153 -5.35 -4.29 -10.78
CA ASP A 153 -4.03 -3.97 -10.23
C ASP A 153 -2.91 -4.42 -11.19
N VAL A 154 -1.85 -3.62 -11.24
CA VAL A 154 -0.57 -3.98 -11.85
C VAL A 154 0.56 -3.70 -10.86
N ILE A 155 1.64 -4.47 -10.96
CA ILE A 155 2.91 -4.09 -10.36
C ILE A 155 3.77 -3.53 -11.47
N ARG A 156 4.43 -2.40 -11.21
CA ARG A 156 5.39 -1.82 -12.15
C ARG A 156 6.75 -1.69 -11.48
N GLU A 157 7.80 -2.08 -12.19
CA GLU A 157 9.17 -1.81 -11.78
C GLU A 157 9.73 -0.61 -12.56
N ILE A 158 10.21 0.37 -11.80
CA ILE A 158 10.57 1.71 -12.27
C ILE A 158 12.05 1.95 -11.97
N THR A 159 12.81 2.42 -12.95
CA THR A 159 14.23 2.78 -12.77
C THR A 159 14.40 4.07 -11.98
N GLU A 160 15.63 4.37 -11.56
CA GLU A 160 15.97 5.67 -10.97
C GLU A 160 15.70 6.84 -11.94
N ASP A 161 15.78 6.62 -13.26
CA ASP A 161 15.44 7.61 -14.28
C ASP A 161 13.93 7.71 -14.57
N GLY A 162 13.10 6.91 -13.89
CA GLY A 162 11.64 6.91 -14.03
C GLY A 162 11.11 6.06 -15.20
N GLU A 163 11.95 5.24 -15.82
CA GLU A 163 11.56 4.36 -16.91
C GLU A 163 10.92 3.07 -16.39
N THR A 164 9.93 2.53 -17.12
CA THR A 164 9.36 1.23 -16.80
C THR A 164 10.21 0.12 -17.40
N VAL A 165 10.76 -0.76 -16.56
CA VAL A 165 11.52 -1.94 -17.03
C VAL A 165 10.69 -3.21 -17.06
N ASN A 166 9.65 -3.30 -16.23
CA ASN A 166 8.70 -4.40 -16.26
C ASN A 166 7.34 -3.98 -15.71
N GLU A 167 6.29 -4.65 -16.15
CA GLU A 167 4.92 -4.49 -15.67
C GLU A 167 4.23 -5.86 -15.63
N TRP A 168 3.67 -6.20 -14.47
CA TRP A 168 2.93 -7.44 -14.26
C TRP A 168 1.45 -7.13 -14.12
N GLU A 169 0.68 -7.50 -15.14
CA GLU A 169 -0.76 -7.28 -15.21
C GLU A 169 -1.52 -8.36 -14.43
N ILE A 170 -1.57 -8.21 -13.10
CA ILE A 170 -2.13 -9.21 -12.16
C ILE A 170 -3.53 -9.66 -12.56
N TYR A 171 -4.36 -8.74 -13.07
CA TYR A 171 -5.74 -9.06 -13.45
C TYR A 171 -5.86 -10.18 -14.49
N LYS A 172 -4.81 -10.45 -15.28
CA LYS A 172 -4.78 -11.54 -16.27
C LYS A 172 -4.65 -12.92 -15.64
N GLU A 173 -4.15 -12.99 -14.41
CA GLU A 173 -3.90 -14.22 -13.66
C GLU A 173 -5.02 -14.52 -12.65
N LEU A 174 -6.09 -13.72 -12.64
CA LEU A 174 -7.26 -13.89 -11.79
C LEU A 174 -8.32 -14.75 -12.46
N ASP A 175 -9.06 -15.49 -11.64
CA ASP A 175 -10.19 -16.31 -12.06
C ASP A 175 -11.51 -15.63 -11.67
N PHE A 176 -12.43 -15.47 -12.63
CA PHE A 176 -13.70 -14.77 -12.40
C PHE A 176 -14.66 -15.50 -11.46
N GLU A 177 -14.51 -16.82 -11.27
CA GLU A 177 -15.33 -17.65 -10.38
C GLU A 177 -14.74 -17.74 -8.97
N GLU A 178 -13.41 -17.67 -8.84
CA GLU A 178 -12.73 -17.79 -7.55
C GLU A 178 -12.41 -16.44 -6.91
N ASP A 179 -11.91 -15.49 -7.68
CA ASP A 179 -11.45 -14.18 -7.21
C ASP A 179 -12.62 -13.18 -7.18
N VAL A 180 -13.68 -13.55 -6.46
CA VAL A 180 -14.95 -12.83 -6.40
C VAL A 180 -14.88 -11.67 -5.41
N ILE A 181 -15.35 -10.49 -5.81
CA ILE A 181 -15.39 -9.31 -4.94
C ILE A 181 -16.31 -9.60 -3.73
N CYS A 182 -15.82 -9.31 -2.53
CA CYS A 182 -16.57 -9.39 -1.28
C CYS A 182 -17.89 -8.61 -1.40
N PRO A 183 -19.05 -9.19 -1.00
CA PRO A 183 -20.35 -8.51 -1.12
C PRO A 183 -20.49 -7.19 -0.34
N LEU A 184 -19.54 -6.85 0.53
CA LEU A 184 -19.51 -5.58 1.26
C LEU A 184 -18.75 -4.48 0.52
N GLU A 185 -18.02 -4.81 -0.55
CA GLU A 185 -17.15 -3.90 -1.29
C GLU A 185 -17.80 -3.40 -2.57
N HIS A 186 -17.47 -2.16 -2.95
CA HIS A 186 -18.02 -1.54 -4.16
C HIS A 186 -17.36 -2.11 -5.42
N ARG A 187 -18.01 -1.97 -6.57
CA ARG A 187 -17.51 -2.53 -7.83
C ARG A 187 -16.61 -1.59 -8.63
N ARG A 188 -16.00 -0.57 -8.01
CA ARG A 188 -15.03 0.31 -8.70
C ARG A 188 -13.68 -0.34 -8.95
N GLU A 189 -13.31 -1.34 -8.15
CA GLU A 189 -12.03 -2.04 -8.20
C GLU A 189 -12.28 -3.54 -8.03
N TRP A 190 -11.57 -4.37 -8.79
CA TRP A 190 -11.67 -5.82 -8.65
C TRP A 190 -11.02 -6.29 -7.35
N THR A 191 -9.73 -6.04 -7.19
CA THR A 191 -8.92 -6.71 -6.16
C THR A 191 -8.51 -5.81 -5.00
N HIS A 192 -8.27 -4.52 -5.27
CA HIS A 192 -7.81 -3.54 -4.29
C HIS A 192 -6.55 -4.06 -3.57
N ALA A 193 -5.49 -4.28 -4.36
CA ALA A 193 -4.18 -4.61 -3.81
C ALA A 193 -3.76 -3.51 -2.83
N ASN A 194 -3.48 -3.89 -1.59
CA ASN A 194 -3.21 -2.96 -0.51
C ASN A 194 -1.89 -3.20 0.22
N CYS A 195 -1.10 -4.16 -0.24
CA CYS A 195 0.26 -4.38 0.20
C CYS A 195 1.09 -5.06 -0.89
N LEU A 196 2.35 -4.66 -0.98
CA LEU A 196 3.37 -5.23 -1.86
C LEU A 196 4.67 -5.43 -1.07
N ASN A 197 4.93 -6.67 -0.66
CA ASN A 197 6.16 -7.06 0.01
C ASN A 197 7.05 -7.89 -0.91
N LEU A 198 8.37 -7.83 -0.68
CA LEU A 198 9.32 -8.73 -1.33
C LEU A 198 9.55 -9.97 -0.46
N MET A 199 9.43 -11.13 -1.09
CA MET A 199 9.89 -12.39 -0.54
C MET A 199 11.43 -12.44 -0.55
N PRO A 200 12.08 -13.27 0.28
CA PRO A 200 13.54 -13.40 0.29
C PRO A 200 14.17 -13.78 -1.06
N ASN A 201 13.42 -14.47 -1.93
CA ASN A 201 13.83 -14.83 -3.28
C ASN A 201 13.54 -13.73 -4.33
N GLY A 202 12.88 -12.63 -3.95
CA GLY A 202 12.54 -11.51 -4.81
C GLY A 202 11.15 -11.55 -5.45
N ASP A 203 10.36 -12.60 -5.20
CA ASP A 203 8.95 -12.66 -5.60
C ASP A 203 8.09 -11.70 -4.79
N PHE A 204 6.88 -11.43 -5.27
CA PHE A 204 5.96 -10.50 -4.61
C PHE A 204 5.00 -11.23 -3.68
N LEU A 205 4.92 -10.79 -2.42
CA LEU A 205 3.85 -11.15 -1.48
C LEU A 205 2.83 -10.02 -1.45
N ILE A 206 1.59 -10.31 -1.84
CA ILE A 206 0.57 -9.29 -2.08
C ILE A 206 -0.68 -9.61 -1.29
N SER A 207 -1.36 -8.57 -0.82
CA SER A 207 -2.70 -8.66 -0.25
C SER A 207 -3.71 -7.96 -1.15
N PHE A 208 -4.78 -8.67 -1.48
CA PHE A 208 -5.93 -8.17 -2.22
C PHE A 208 -7.13 -8.10 -1.28
N ARG A 209 -7.48 -6.87 -0.89
CA ARG A 209 -8.48 -6.61 0.16
C ARG A 209 -9.87 -7.07 -0.25
N ASN A 210 -10.26 -6.76 -1.50
CA ASN A 210 -11.65 -6.92 -1.94
C ASN A 210 -12.02 -8.37 -2.20
N ILE A 211 -11.06 -9.20 -2.60
CA ILE A 211 -11.28 -10.64 -2.84
C ILE A 211 -10.84 -11.49 -1.63
N SER A 212 -10.38 -10.86 -0.54
CA SER A 212 -9.92 -11.54 0.68
C SER A 212 -8.79 -12.56 0.45
N THR A 213 -7.85 -12.22 -0.43
CA THR A 213 -6.77 -13.12 -0.89
C THR A 213 -5.40 -12.55 -0.58
N VAL A 214 -4.51 -13.40 -0.08
CA VAL A 214 -3.06 -13.19 -0.05
C VAL A 214 -2.44 -14.11 -1.09
N GLY A 215 -1.50 -13.60 -1.87
CA GLY A 215 -0.85 -14.36 -2.93
C GLY A 215 0.65 -14.14 -2.97
N ILE A 216 1.35 -15.14 -3.51
CA ILE A 216 2.75 -15.00 -3.93
C ILE A 216 2.76 -14.99 -5.46
N ILE A 217 3.29 -13.93 -6.05
CA ILE A 217 3.43 -13.76 -7.50
C ILE A 217 4.90 -13.85 -7.88
N SER A 218 5.19 -14.70 -8.86
CA SER A 218 6.52 -14.83 -9.46
C SER A 218 6.94 -13.51 -10.11
N ARG A 219 8.08 -12.95 -9.72
CA ARG A 219 8.60 -11.75 -10.39
C ARG A 219 9.13 -12.07 -11.79
N GLU A 220 9.51 -13.32 -12.05
CA GLU A 220 9.99 -13.75 -13.37
C GLU A 220 8.84 -13.89 -14.38
N THR A 221 7.73 -14.50 -13.98
CA THR A 221 6.64 -14.86 -14.91
C THR A 221 5.39 -14.01 -14.78
N GLY A 222 5.17 -13.38 -13.61
CA GLY A 222 3.92 -12.68 -13.30
C GLY A 222 2.78 -13.57 -12.81
N GLU A 223 2.99 -14.88 -12.75
CA GLU A 223 1.98 -15.86 -12.38
C GLU A 223 1.87 -16.03 -10.85
N PHE A 224 0.69 -16.42 -10.38
CA PHE A 224 0.51 -16.84 -8.99
C PHE A 224 1.21 -18.17 -8.71
N LEU A 225 2.20 -18.16 -7.82
CA LEU A 225 2.83 -19.37 -7.27
C LEU A 225 1.99 -19.99 -6.15
N TRP A 226 1.21 -19.16 -5.47
CA TRP A 226 0.35 -19.55 -4.36
C TRP A 226 -0.73 -18.49 -4.10
N LYS A 227 -1.94 -18.94 -3.76
CA LYS A 227 -3.06 -18.09 -3.30
C LYS A 227 -3.70 -18.73 -2.07
N TRP A 228 -4.14 -17.90 -1.12
CA TRP A 228 -4.93 -18.33 0.04
C TRP A 228 -5.72 -17.15 0.61
N GLY A 229 -6.86 -17.43 1.23
CA GLY A 229 -7.54 -16.43 2.04
C GLY A 229 -9.07 -16.49 2.01
N PRO A 230 -9.73 -16.67 0.85
CA PRO A 230 -11.19 -16.70 0.79
C PRO A 230 -11.79 -17.67 1.82
N GLY A 231 -12.74 -17.18 2.62
CA GLY A 231 -13.38 -17.93 3.70
C GLY A 231 -12.57 -18.06 5.01
N ASN A 232 -11.31 -17.61 5.03
CA ASN A 232 -10.42 -17.72 6.19
C ASN A 232 -9.98 -16.35 6.73
N VAL A 233 -9.74 -15.39 5.83
CA VAL A 233 -9.49 -13.98 6.16
C VAL A 233 -10.45 -13.09 5.39
N PHE A 234 -10.59 -11.84 5.84
CA PHE A 234 -11.46 -10.85 5.22
C PHE A 234 -10.84 -9.47 5.37
N HIS A 235 -10.76 -8.71 4.28
CA HIS A 235 -10.24 -7.33 4.25
C HIS A 235 -8.87 -7.15 4.93
N GLN A 236 -7.98 -8.14 4.78
CA GLN A 236 -6.60 -8.11 5.29
C GLN A 236 -5.77 -7.02 4.58
N HIS A 237 -4.64 -6.64 5.18
CA HIS A 237 -3.82 -5.52 4.70
C HIS A 237 -2.35 -5.88 4.55
N HIS A 238 -1.66 -6.24 5.63
CA HIS A 238 -0.20 -6.25 5.64
C HIS A 238 0.37 -7.65 5.95
N PRO A 239 0.28 -8.61 5.00
CA PRO A 239 0.91 -9.92 5.15
C PRO A 239 2.43 -9.72 5.21
N THR A 240 3.06 -10.26 6.24
CA THR A 240 4.50 -10.09 6.49
C THR A 240 5.18 -11.45 6.50
N VAL A 241 6.30 -11.59 5.78
CA VAL A 241 7.12 -12.79 5.83
C VAL A 241 7.77 -12.90 7.21
N TRP A 242 7.46 -13.98 7.93
CA TRP A 242 8.12 -14.26 9.20
C TRP A 242 9.51 -14.87 8.95
N LYS A 243 10.55 -14.31 9.58
CA LYS A 243 11.96 -14.70 9.37
C LYS A 243 12.32 -16.15 9.80
N MET A 244 11.39 -16.94 10.32
CA MET A 244 11.61 -18.36 10.67
C MET A 244 10.79 -19.37 9.85
N GLY A 245 10.19 -18.97 8.73
CA GLY A 245 9.29 -19.86 7.98
C GLY A 245 7.93 -19.98 8.66
N THR A 246 6.90 -20.23 7.86
CA THR A 246 5.50 -20.30 8.32
C THR A 246 5.24 -21.62 9.05
N TYR A 247 4.43 -21.55 10.12
CA TYR A 247 3.65 -22.70 10.59
C TYR A 247 2.32 -22.75 9.83
#